data_AF-A0A8C6U9Z3-F1
#
_entry.id   AF-A0A8C6U9Z3-F1
#
_cell.length_a   1.000
_cell.length_b   1.000
_cell.length_c   1.000
_cell.angle_alpha   90.00
_cell.angle_beta   90.00
_cell.angle_gamma   90.00
#
_symmetry.space_group_name_H-M   'P 1'
#
loop_
_entity.id
_entity.type
_entity.pdbx_description
1 polymer ?
#
loop_
_entity_poly.entity_id
_entity_poly.type
_entity_poly.pdbx_seq_one_letter_code
_entity_poly.pdbx_strand_id
1 'polypeptide(L)'
;MLVYQTCWLSMDRVPRMPSLTANNVYKVHSASGSSQYFVMYHGTTQMNAQSILRNGFRRSTDGMLGPGVYLSRDLEKARRYPFGHPESDKVVLKVKVRVGKVKAIRSVDHPLRKTWHEHGYNTAWVPPKCGMVLSGLEENCVWDPRRIELPAILHSNTYVMYHGTSSRNAELVKRSGFQQSTDGMLGRGVYLSRDPKNCYILFLFLQVQVNVGRVKRINYQRHPLQKTWHDHGYYTAWVPPNCGMVPSGLEEDCVWDPRRIKVLKFKATASPEEEHLFLLLLLLLLLLFLFDLI
;
A
#
# COMPACT_ATOMS: atom_id res chain seq x y z
N MET A 1 17.40 33.44 -7.83
CA MET A 1 16.09 33.83 -8.39
C MET A 1 16.03 33.32 -9.83
N LEU A 2 14.87 32.82 -10.29
CA LEU A 2 14.60 31.90 -11.43
C LEU A 2 14.34 30.47 -10.89
N VAL A 3 13.15 30.08 -10.45
CA VAL A 3 11.81 29.99 -11.09
C VAL A 3 11.84 29.18 -12.39
N TYR A 4 11.60 27.87 -12.26
CA TYR A 4 10.83 27.10 -13.24
C TYR A 4 9.69 26.39 -12.51
N GLN A 5 8.48 26.73 -12.94
CA GLN A 5 7.20 26.22 -12.48
C GLN A 5 6.60 25.33 -13.59
N THR A 6 5.68 24.45 -13.20
CA THR A 6 4.82 23.53 -13.98
C THR A 6 5.44 22.15 -14.27
N CYS A 7 4.78 21.00 -14.04
CA CYS A 7 3.35 20.71 -14.07
C CYS A 7 2.92 19.77 -12.93
N TRP A 8 1.91 20.19 -12.17
CA TRP A 8 1.16 19.37 -11.22
C TRP A 8 0.05 18.65 -11.97
N LEU A 9 0.09 17.32 -12.04
CA LEU A 9 -1.08 16.47 -12.27
C LEU A 9 -1.12 15.38 -11.20
N SER A 10 -1.89 15.67 -10.15
CA SER A 10 -2.72 14.72 -9.39
C SER A 10 -2.15 13.31 -9.15
N MET A 11 -1.07 13.21 -8.37
CA MET A 11 -0.96 12.07 -7.46
C MET A 11 -1.96 12.30 -6.34
N ASP A 12 -2.98 11.44 -6.26
CA ASP A 12 -3.85 11.29 -5.10
C ASP A 12 -2.99 10.97 -3.87
N ARG A 13 -2.40 12.01 -3.29
CA ARG A 13 -1.94 12.02 -1.91
C ARG A 13 -3.19 11.79 -1.09
N VAL A 14 -3.45 10.53 -0.70
CA VAL A 14 -4.35 10.24 0.40
C VAL A 14 -3.78 11.02 1.59
N PRO A 15 -4.44 12.09 2.06
CA PRO A 15 -3.95 12.81 3.20
C PRO A 15 -3.86 11.82 4.35
N ARG A 16 -2.72 11.80 5.05
CA ARG A 16 -2.67 11.21 6.39
C ARG A 16 -3.77 11.91 7.19
N MET A 17 -4.89 11.21 7.44
CA MET A 17 -5.80 11.66 8.49
C MET A 17 -4.98 11.70 9.79
N PRO A 18 -5.03 12.81 10.54
CA PRO A 18 -4.34 12.92 11.81
C PRO A 18 -4.68 11.73 12.70
N SER A 19 -3.71 11.25 13.47
CA SER A 19 -3.91 10.21 14.47
C SER A 19 -4.76 10.73 15.63
N LEU A 20 -6.04 10.96 15.40
CA LEU A 20 -7.03 10.88 16.46
C LEU A 20 -7.06 9.41 16.86
N THR A 21 -6.73 9.10 18.11
CA THR A 21 -6.86 7.72 18.61
C THR A 21 -8.27 7.23 18.26
N ALA A 22 -8.39 6.02 17.71
CA ALA A 22 -9.65 5.49 17.17
C ALA A 22 -10.83 5.58 18.17
N ASN A 23 -10.53 5.63 19.48
CA ASN A 23 -11.48 5.87 20.57
C ASN A 23 -12.17 7.24 20.55
N ASN A 24 -11.56 8.28 19.95
CA ASN A 24 -12.13 9.63 19.89
C ASN A 24 -12.93 9.88 18.61
N VAL A 25 -12.63 9.17 17.51
CA VAL A 25 -13.25 9.40 16.19
C VAL A 25 -14.77 9.13 16.20
N TYR A 26 -15.22 8.12 16.93
CA TYR A 26 -16.66 7.83 17.11
C TYR A 26 -17.25 8.44 18.39
N LYS A 27 -16.44 9.10 19.23
CA LYS A 27 -16.89 9.81 20.46
C LYS A 27 -17.25 11.27 20.20
N VAL A 28 -16.79 11.89 19.10
CA VAL A 28 -17.17 13.27 18.74
C VAL A 28 -18.61 13.28 18.20
N HIS A 29 -19.53 13.53 19.12
CA HIS A 29 -20.91 14.02 18.97
C HIS A 29 -21.87 13.30 18.01
N SER A 30 -22.69 12.42 18.61
CA SER A 30 -24.11 12.26 18.24
C SER A 30 -24.94 13.46 18.77
N ALA A 31 -24.72 14.65 18.22
CA ALA A 31 -25.49 15.86 18.60
C ALA A 31 -25.86 16.81 17.45
N SER A 32 -25.42 16.58 16.21
CA SER A 32 -26.03 17.24 15.05
C SER A 32 -26.02 16.31 13.84
N GLY A 33 -27.09 16.34 13.06
CA GLY A 33 -27.38 15.43 11.94
C GLY A 33 -26.43 15.46 10.74
N SER A 34 -25.14 15.75 10.94
CA SER A 34 -24.13 15.63 9.91
C SER A 34 -23.81 14.15 9.63
N SER A 35 -23.98 13.72 8.39
CA SER A 35 -23.60 12.37 7.96
C SER A 35 -22.07 12.24 7.98
N GLN A 36 -21.53 11.49 8.94
CA GLN A 36 -20.10 11.18 8.97
C GLN A 36 -19.75 10.18 7.85
N TYR A 37 -18.79 10.56 7.02
CA TYR A 37 -18.23 9.71 5.98
C TYR A 37 -16.80 9.30 6.33
N PHE A 38 -16.49 8.03 6.13
CA PHE A 38 -15.13 7.51 6.27
C PHE A 38 -14.69 6.79 5.00
N VAL A 39 -13.41 6.94 4.66
CA VAL A 39 -12.77 6.05 3.69
C VAL A 39 -12.47 4.73 4.38
N MET A 40 -12.95 3.64 3.79
CA MET A 40 -12.71 2.28 4.27
C MET A 40 -12.33 1.35 3.11
N TYR A 41 -11.92 0.14 3.46
CA TYR A 41 -11.35 -0.85 2.56
C TYR A 41 -12.04 -2.20 2.73
N HIS A 42 -12.39 -2.84 1.62
CA HIS A 42 -12.94 -4.19 1.57
C HIS A 42 -12.04 -5.09 0.73
N GLY A 43 -11.42 -6.10 1.35
CA GLY A 43 -10.63 -7.11 0.64
C GLY A 43 -11.52 -8.22 0.10
N THR A 44 -11.37 -8.54 -1.18
CA THR A 44 -12.17 -9.57 -1.86
C THR A 44 -11.41 -10.15 -3.07
N THR A 45 -12.03 -11.07 -3.81
CA THR A 45 -11.45 -11.62 -5.04
C THR A 45 -11.73 -10.72 -6.25
N GLN A 46 -10.98 -10.86 -7.35
CA GLN A 46 -11.23 -10.07 -8.56
C GLN A 46 -12.67 -10.27 -9.08
N MET A 47 -13.15 -11.52 -9.07
CA MET A 47 -14.50 -11.86 -9.51
C MET A 47 -15.58 -11.21 -8.62
N ASN A 48 -15.41 -11.27 -7.29
CA ASN A 48 -16.35 -10.64 -6.36
C ASN A 48 -16.33 -9.13 -6.48
N ALA A 49 -15.14 -8.52 -6.68
CA ALA A 49 -15.02 -7.09 -6.93
C ALA A 49 -15.78 -6.66 -8.20
N GLN A 50 -15.66 -7.41 -9.30
CA GLN A 50 -16.45 -7.16 -10.52
C GLN A 50 -17.96 -7.32 -10.28
N SER A 51 -18.37 -8.28 -9.44
CA SER A 51 -19.77 -8.43 -9.06
C SER A 51 -20.26 -7.24 -8.24
N ILE A 52 -19.47 -6.77 -7.27
CA ILE A 52 -19.80 -5.61 -6.43
C ILE A 52 -19.87 -4.33 -7.27
N LEU A 53 -18.98 -4.15 -8.23
CA LEU A 53 -19.01 -2.99 -9.14
C LEU A 53 -20.27 -2.97 -10.01
N ARG A 54 -20.74 -4.13 -10.47
CA ARG A 54 -21.94 -4.24 -11.32
C ARG A 54 -23.25 -4.17 -10.53
N ASN A 55 -23.29 -4.84 -9.38
CA ASN A 55 -24.53 -5.12 -8.65
C ASN A 55 -24.62 -4.42 -7.29
N GLY A 56 -23.57 -3.71 -6.88
CA GLY A 56 -23.43 -3.18 -5.52
C GLY A 56 -23.03 -4.22 -4.50
N PHE A 57 -22.75 -3.75 -3.28
CA PHE A 57 -22.47 -4.63 -2.15
C PHE A 57 -23.71 -5.42 -1.72
N ARG A 58 -23.49 -6.67 -1.32
CA ARG A 58 -24.49 -7.50 -0.65
C ARG A 58 -24.00 -7.77 0.77
N ARG A 59 -24.92 -7.75 1.73
CA ARG A 59 -24.60 -8.14 3.11
C ARG A 59 -24.27 -9.62 3.17
N SER A 60 -23.39 -9.99 4.09
CA SER A 60 -23.32 -11.36 4.58
C SER A 60 -24.57 -11.70 5.40
N THR A 61 -24.87 -12.99 5.52
CA THR A 61 -25.95 -13.50 6.40
C THR A 61 -25.52 -13.61 7.85
N ASP A 62 -24.22 -13.68 8.14
CA ASP A 62 -23.66 -13.71 9.49
C ASP A 62 -22.23 -13.14 9.52
N GLY A 63 -21.64 -13.09 10.72
CA GLY A 63 -20.24 -12.78 11.00
C GLY A 63 -20.06 -12.48 12.49
N MET A 64 -18.86 -12.05 12.87
CA MET A 64 -18.55 -11.73 14.28
C MET A 64 -19.48 -10.65 14.87
N LEU A 65 -19.90 -9.70 14.05
CA LEU A 65 -20.84 -8.62 14.38
C LEU A 65 -22.25 -8.87 13.80
N GLY A 66 -22.55 -10.10 13.40
CA GLY A 66 -23.80 -10.45 12.70
C GLY A 66 -23.79 -10.04 11.21
N PRO A 67 -24.97 -10.07 10.56
CA PRO A 67 -25.12 -9.76 9.15
C PRO A 67 -24.74 -8.31 8.79
N GLY A 68 -24.03 -8.14 7.68
CA GLY A 68 -23.67 -6.82 7.15
C GLY A 68 -22.53 -6.85 6.15
N VAL A 69 -22.01 -5.68 5.80
CA VAL A 69 -20.81 -5.55 4.95
C VAL A 69 -19.62 -5.18 5.82
N TYR A 70 -18.60 -6.04 5.80
CA TYR A 70 -17.40 -5.91 6.64
C TYR A 70 -16.34 -5.06 5.95
N LEU A 71 -15.85 -4.06 6.68
CA LEU A 71 -14.96 -3.02 6.19
C LEU A 71 -13.89 -2.70 7.23
N SER A 72 -12.73 -2.28 6.75
CA SER A 72 -11.58 -1.90 7.57
C SER A 72 -11.11 -0.50 7.21
N ARG A 73 -10.74 0.31 8.19
CA ARG A 73 -10.00 1.57 7.97
C ARG A 73 -8.51 1.32 7.72
N ASP A 74 -8.03 0.12 8.00
CA ASP A 74 -6.68 -0.35 7.72
C ASP A 74 -6.64 -1.10 6.38
N LEU A 75 -5.93 -0.52 5.39
CA LEU A 75 -5.72 -1.10 4.08
C LEU A 75 -4.99 -2.46 4.15
N GLU A 76 -3.94 -2.56 4.96
CA GLU A 76 -3.16 -3.80 5.10
C GLU A 76 -3.95 -4.91 5.80
N LYS A 77 -4.93 -4.55 6.64
CA LYS A 77 -5.95 -5.52 7.10
C LYS A 77 -6.82 -6.00 5.94
N ALA A 78 -7.36 -5.11 5.12
CA ALA A 78 -8.21 -5.49 4.01
C ALA A 78 -7.48 -6.39 3.00
N ARG A 79 -6.22 -6.10 2.66
CA ARG A 79 -5.41 -6.88 1.70
C ARG A 79 -5.23 -8.36 2.05
N ARG A 80 -5.38 -8.73 3.32
CA ARG A 80 -5.28 -10.13 3.77
C ARG A 80 -6.47 -10.99 3.34
N TYR A 81 -7.60 -10.35 3.02
CA TYR A 81 -8.84 -11.04 2.66
C TYR A 81 -8.98 -11.25 1.16
N PRO A 82 -9.60 -12.37 0.74
CA PRO A 82 -10.00 -13.50 1.59
C PRO A 82 -8.77 -14.28 2.11
N PHE A 83 -8.85 -14.80 3.34
CA PHE A 83 -7.77 -15.61 3.91
C PHE A 83 -7.56 -16.89 3.09
N GLY A 84 -6.30 -17.33 2.95
CA GLY A 84 -5.96 -18.54 2.20
C GLY A 84 -6.09 -18.43 0.67
N HIS A 85 -6.64 -17.33 0.14
CA HIS A 85 -6.77 -17.14 -1.31
C HIS A 85 -5.41 -16.78 -1.95
N PRO A 86 -5.15 -17.14 -3.23
CA PRO A 86 -3.96 -16.68 -3.95
C PRO A 86 -3.86 -15.15 -3.96
N GLU A 87 -2.69 -14.61 -3.62
CA GLU A 87 -2.44 -13.15 -3.58
C GLU A 87 -2.70 -12.47 -4.93
N SER A 88 -2.53 -13.20 -6.04
CA SER A 88 -2.80 -12.73 -7.40
C SER A 88 -4.29 -12.47 -7.66
N ASP A 89 -5.19 -13.13 -6.94
CA ASP A 89 -6.63 -12.93 -7.08
C ASP A 89 -7.21 -11.96 -6.03
N LYS A 90 -6.42 -11.57 -5.02
CA LYS A 90 -6.88 -10.59 -4.02
C LYS A 90 -6.85 -9.17 -4.57
N VAL A 91 -7.93 -8.45 -4.33
CA VAL A 91 -8.07 -7.02 -4.60
C VAL A 91 -8.71 -6.32 -3.41
N VAL A 92 -8.49 -5.02 -3.30
CA VAL A 92 -9.12 -4.19 -2.28
C VAL A 92 -9.95 -3.09 -2.93
N LEU A 93 -11.19 -2.98 -2.49
CA LEU A 93 -12.10 -1.87 -2.85
C LEU A 93 -11.90 -0.74 -1.85
N LYS A 94 -11.53 0.46 -2.31
CA LYS A 94 -11.54 1.69 -1.52
C LYS A 94 -12.90 2.37 -1.67
N VAL A 95 -13.65 2.47 -0.58
CA VAL A 95 -15.03 2.96 -0.57
C VAL A 95 -15.20 4.12 0.40
N LYS A 96 -16.22 4.95 0.15
CA LYS A 96 -16.65 6.00 1.07
C LYS A 96 -17.94 5.56 1.76
N VAL A 97 -17.95 5.59 3.09
CA VAL A 97 -18.98 4.93 3.90
C VAL A 97 -19.67 5.94 4.78
N ARG A 98 -20.99 6.07 4.66
CA ARG A 98 -21.86 6.85 5.53
C ARG A 98 -22.20 6.07 6.80
N VAL A 99 -21.41 6.23 7.85
CA VAL A 99 -21.46 5.33 9.03
C VAL A 99 -22.71 5.51 9.89
N GLY A 100 -23.33 6.69 9.88
CA GLY A 100 -24.55 6.97 10.65
C GLY A 100 -24.36 6.74 12.16
N LYS A 101 -25.39 6.20 12.83
CA LYS A 101 -25.33 5.89 14.27
C LYS A 101 -24.47 4.64 14.49
N VAL A 102 -23.36 4.78 15.21
CA VAL A 102 -22.38 3.71 15.42
C VAL A 102 -22.52 3.07 16.80
N LYS A 103 -22.49 1.73 16.88
CA LYS A 103 -22.39 0.99 18.14
C LYS A 103 -20.99 0.41 18.30
N ALA A 104 -20.28 0.81 19.36
CA ALA A 104 -19.05 0.15 19.75
C ALA A 104 -19.34 -1.21 20.40
N ILE A 105 -18.74 -2.27 19.87
CA ILE A 105 -18.80 -3.64 20.37
C ILE A 105 -17.42 -4.00 20.92
N ARG A 106 -17.31 -4.09 22.26
CA ARG A 106 -16.02 -4.18 22.97
C ARG A 106 -15.70 -5.55 23.56
N SER A 107 -16.66 -6.48 23.56
CA SER A 107 -16.51 -7.81 24.15
C SER A 107 -17.35 -8.84 23.40
N VAL A 108 -16.94 -10.11 23.50
CA VAL A 108 -17.57 -11.25 22.81
C VAL A 108 -19.01 -11.40 23.29
N ASP A 109 -19.24 -11.13 24.58
CA ASP A 109 -20.55 -11.22 25.24
C ASP A 109 -21.33 -9.91 25.21
N HIS A 110 -20.92 -8.95 24.37
CA HIS A 110 -21.65 -7.69 24.25
C HIS A 110 -23.09 -7.97 23.79
N PRO A 111 -24.14 -7.52 24.51
CA PRO A 111 -25.53 -7.93 24.27
C PRO A 111 -26.02 -7.58 22.86
N LEU A 112 -25.53 -6.46 22.31
CA LEU A 112 -25.88 -6.02 20.95
C LEU A 112 -24.92 -6.51 19.86
N ARG A 113 -24.01 -7.48 20.12
CA ARG A 113 -22.94 -7.87 19.19
C ARG A 113 -23.46 -8.19 17.79
N LYS A 114 -24.58 -8.92 17.70
CA LYS A 114 -25.19 -9.32 16.41
C LYS A 114 -26.52 -8.60 16.10
N THR A 115 -27.13 -7.93 17.07
CA THR A 115 -28.49 -7.33 16.98
C THR A 115 -28.48 -5.79 17.01
N TRP A 116 -27.32 -5.14 17.01
CA TRP A 116 -27.20 -3.67 17.02
C TRP A 116 -28.06 -2.96 15.96
N HIS A 117 -28.27 -3.57 14.80
CA HIS A 117 -29.08 -2.99 13.72
C HIS A 117 -30.57 -2.92 14.07
N GLU A 118 -31.08 -3.87 14.86
CA GLU A 118 -32.46 -3.90 15.39
C GLU A 118 -32.69 -2.75 16.38
N HIS A 119 -31.63 -2.27 17.03
CA HIS A 119 -31.65 -1.13 17.94
C HIS A 119 -31.37 0.21 17.25
N GLY A 120 -31.55 0.28 15.94
CA GLY A 120 -31.45 1.52 15.15
C GLY A 120 -30.02 2.02 14.90
N TYR A 121 -29.00 1.19 15.17
CA TYR A 121 -27.62 1.51 14.77
C TYR A 121 -27.40 1.15 13.29
N ASN A 122 -26.57 1.92 12.61
CA ASN A 122 -26.26 1.75 11.19
C ASN A 122 -24.94 1.03 10.94
N THR A 123 -24.01 1.15 11.90
CA THR A 123 -22.69 0.50 11.86
C THR A 123 -22.36 -0.07 13.24
N ALA A 124 -21.90 -1.32 13.31
CA ALA A 124 -21.17 -1.82 14.47
C ALA A 124 -19.66 -1.64 14.27
N TRP A 125 -18.96 -1.29 15.33
CA TRP A 125 -17.53 -1.03 15.31
C TRP A 125 -16.83 -1.76 16.46
N VAL A 126 -15.80 -2.55 16.14
CA VAL A 126 -14.86 -3.10 17.12
C VAL A 126 -13.69 -2.13 17.29
N PRO A 127 -13.46 -1.59 18.49
CA PRO A 127 -12.30 -0.76 18.76
C PRO A 127 -10.99 -1.56 18.72
N PRO A 128 -9.86 -0.92 18.36
CA PRO A 128 -8.58 -1.60 18.41
C PRO A 128 -8.24 -2.01 19.85
N LYS A 129 -7.52 -3.13 19.99
CA LYS A 129 -7.00 -3.66 21.25
C LYS A 129 -8.06 -3.91 22.36
N CYS A 130 -9.31 -4.18 21.99
CA CYS A 130 -10.36 -4.52 22.96
C CYS A 130 -10.53 -6.03 23.22
N GLY A 131 -9.67 -6.89 22.65
CA GLY A 131 -9.73 -8.34 22.84
C GLY A 131 -10.73 -9.09 21.95
N MET A 132 -11.56 -8.39 21.17
CA MET A 132 -12.55 -8.99 20.26
C MET A 132 -11.95 -9.76 19.07
N VAL A 133 -10.79 -9.33 18.58
CA VAL A 133 -10.13 -9.91 17.40
C VAL A 133 -8.68 -10.20 17.77
N LEU A 134 -8.18 -11.40 17.44
CA LEU A 134 -6.79 -11.82 17.74
C LEU A 134 -5.74 -10.81 17.24
N SER A 135 -5.99 -10.19 16.08
CA SER A 135 -5.09 -9.18 15.52
C SER A 135 -5.02 -7.87 16.32
N GLY A 136 -5.97 -7.63 17.23
CA GLY A 136 -6.13 -6.35 17.94
C GLY A 136 -6.53 -5.18 17.04
N LEU A 137 -6.82 -5.42 15.75
CA LEU A 137 -7.21 -4.38 14.80
C LEU A 137 -8.72 -4.15 14.82
N GLU A 138 -9.11 -2.93 14.48
CA GLU A 138 -10.50 -2.51 14.41
C GLU A 138 -11.29 -3.19 13.29
N GLU A 139 -12.61 -3.20 13.40
CA GLU A 139 -13.51 -3.80 12.41
C GLU A 139 -14.81 -3.02 12.34
N ASN A 140 -15.35 -2.83 11.13
CA ASN A 140 -16.64 -2.17 10.93
C ASN A 140 -17.58 -3.12 10.19
N CYS A 141 -18.83 -3.17 10.64
CA CYS A 141 -19.91 -3.90 9.97
C CYS A 141 -21.05 -2.93 9.70
N VAL A 142 -21.35 -2.69 8.42
CA VAL A 142 -22.39 -1.77 7.96
C VAL A 142 -23.65 -2.56 7.60
N TRP A 143 -24.80 -2.15 8.13
CA TRP A 143 -26.05 -2.90 7.97
C TRP A 143 -26.63 -2.73 6.58
N ASP A 144 -26.70 -1.50 6.07
CA ASP A 144 -27.30 -1.21 4.78
C ASP A 144 -26.21 -0.94 3.73
N PRO A 145 -26.04 -1.83 2.72
CA PRO A 145 -25.06 -1.62 1.66
C PRO A 145 -25.19 -0.29 0.91
N ARG A 146 -26.40 0.30 0.87
CA ARG A 146 -26.65 1.60 0.23
C ARG A 146 -25.93 2.78 0.90
N ARG A 147 -25.36 2.54 2.09
CA ARG A 147 -24.51 3.52 2.80
C ARG A 147 -23.05 3.50 2.34
N ILE A 148 -22.71 2.59 1.44
CA ILE A 148 -21.37 2.44 0.87
C ILE A 148 -21.43 2.99 -0.55
N GLU A 149 -20.80 4.14 -0.77
CA GLU A 149 -20.62 4.68 -2.10
C GLU A 149 -19.68 3.73 -2.87
N LEU A 150 -20.06 3.39 -4.11
CA LEU A 150 -19.31 2.45 -4.94
C LEU A 150 -17.83 2.88 -5.05
N PRO A 151 -16.91 1.91 -5.07
CA PRO A 151 -15.48 2.20 -4.97
C PRO A 151 -15.00 2.98 -6.20
N ALA A 152 -14.23 4.04 -5.94
CA ALA A 152 -13.58 4.80 -7.01
C ALA A 152 -12.39 4.03 -7.63
N ILE A 153 -11.79 3.09 -6.89
CA ILE A 153 -10.53 2.43 -7.28
C ILE A 153 -10.48 0.96 -6.80
N LEU A 154 -10.12 0.06 -7.72
CA LEU A 154 -9.65 -1.30 -7.44
C LEU A 154 -8.15 -1.26 -7.13
N HIS A 155 -7.76 -1.47 -5.88
CA HIS A 155 -6.35 -1.68 -5.55
C HIS A 155 -6.01 -3.15 -5.79
N SER A 156 -5.32 -3.43 -6.89
CA SER A 156 -4.70 -4.73 -7.08
C SER A 156 -3.44 -4.85 -6.23
N ASN A 157 -3.07 -6.06 -5.82
CA ASN A 157 -1.76 -6.31 -5.22
C ASN A 157 -0.61 -6.30 -6.23
N THR A 158 -0.89 -5.93 -7.47
CA THR A 158 0.06 -5.92 -8.58
C THR A 158 0.39 -4.48 -8.98
N TYR A 159 1.68 -4.17 -9.04
CA TYR A 159 2.17 -2.87 -9.48
C TYR A 159 3.17 -3.03 -10.62
N VAL A 160 3.23 -2.03 -11.50
CA VAL A 160 4.39 -1.85 -12.38
C VAL A 160 5.46 -1.15 -11.55
N MET A 161 6.66 -1.74 -11.53
CA MET A 161 7.82 -1.21 -10.82
C MET A 161 9.06 -1.24 -11.72
N TYR A 162 10.14 -0.65 -11.21
CA TYR A 162 11.39 -0.46 -11.91
C TYR A 162 12.56 -1.00 -11.07
N HIS A 163 13.48 -1.66 -11.75
CA HIS A 163 14.74 -2.13 -11.18
C HIS A 163 15.90 -1.53 -11.97
N GLY A 164 16.66 -0.61 -11.36
CA GLY A 164 17.88 -0.08 -11.94
C GLY A 164 18.98 -1.14 -11.92
N THR A 165 19.65 -1.39 -13.04
CA THR A 165 20.66 -2.45 -13.13
C THR A 165 21.62 -2.23 -14.30
N SER A 166 22.77 -2.90 -14.30
CA SER A 166 23.70 -2.87 -15.44
C SER A 166 23.23 -3.79 -16.57
N SER A 167 23.69 -3.56 -17.80
CA SER A 167 23.36 -4.42 -18.96
C SER A 167 23.69 -5.90 -18.72
N ARG A 168 24.83 -6.18 -18.07
CA ARG A 168 25.23 -7.55 -17.69
C ARG A 168 24.22 -8.19 -16.73
N ASN A 169 23.78 -7.46 -15.70
CA ASN A 169 22.81 -7.97 -14.74
C ASN A 169 21.41 -8.11 -15.36
N ALA A 170 21.02 -7.21 -16.26
CA ALA A 170 19.79 -7.34 -17.03
C ALA A 170 19.76 -8.63 -17.86
N GLU A 171 20.87 -8.99 -18.51
CA GLU A 171 21.00 -10.27 -19.22
C GLU A 171 20.91 -11.48 -18.29
N LEU A 172 21.52 -11.41 -17.11
CA LEU A 172 21.40 -12.48 -16.11
C LEU A 172 19.94 -12.66 -15.67
N VAL A 173 19.24 -11.57 -15.34
CA VAL A 173 17.81 -11.61 -14.99
C VAL A 173 16.97 -12.18 -16.13
N LYS A 174 17.32 -11.91 -17.39
CA LYS A 174 16.64 -12.49 -18.55
C LYS A 174 16.82 -14.01 -18.65
N ARG A 175 18.01 -14.52 -18.32
CA ARG A 175 18.34 -15.95 -18.43
C ARG A 175 17.84 -16.78 -17.25
N SER A 176 17.96 -16.25 -16.03
CA SER A 176 17.72 -17.02 -14.79
C SER A 176 16.70 -16.40 -13.85
N GLY A 177 16.06 -15.30 -14.23
CA GLY A 177 15.14 -14.55 -13.38
C GLY A 177 15.88 -13.72 -12.33
N PHE A 178 15.11 -13.00 -11.51
CA PHE A 178 15.67 -12.26 -10.39
C PHE A 178 16.20 -13.20 -9.32
N GLN A 179 17.32 -12.81 -8.71
CA GLN A 179 17.86 -13.45 -7.52
C GLN A 179 17.83 -12.45 -6.37
N GLN A 180 17.63 -12.95 -5.15
CA GLN A 180 17.68 -12.10 -3.96
C GLN A 180 19.08 -11.53 -3.78
N SER A 181 19.16 -10.27 -3.34
CA SER A 181 20.38 -9.75 -2.72
C SER A 181 20.73 -10.57 -1.49
N THR A 182 22.02 -10.59 -1.13
CA THR A 182 22.50 -11.27 0.08
C THR A 182 22.30 -10.43 1.35
N ASP A 183 22.15 -9.10 1.24
CA ASP A 183 21.78 -8.17 2.32
C ASP A 183 21.26 -6.80 1.79
N GLY A 184 21.52 -5.71 2.51
CA GLY A 184 20.55 -4.80 3.17
C GLY A 184 19.86 -3.76 2.32
N MET A 185 19.25 -2.65 2.72
CA MET A 185 18.86 -2.01 3.99
C MET A 185 17.64 -2.68 4.66
N LEU A 186 16.78 -3.30 3.85
CA LEU A 186 15.59 -4.07 4.28
C LEU A 186 15.88 -5.58 4.39
N GLY A 187 17.15 -5.96 4.26
CA GLY A 187 17.62 -7.35 4.28
C GLY A 187 17.64 -7.94 2.88
N ARG A 188 17.62 -9.27 2.81
CA ARG A 188 17.63 -10.00 1.55
C ARG A 188 16.34 -9.80 0.77
N GLY A 189 16.46 -9.60 -0.54
CA GLY A 189 15.32 -9.52 -1.45
C GLY A 189 15.68 -8.86 -2.77
N VAL A 190 14.66 -8.56 -3.57
CA VAL A 190 14.80 -7.81 -4.82
C VAL A 190 14.31 -6.40 -4.59
N TYR A 191 15.19 -5.42 -4.79
CA TYR A 191 14.90 -4.01 -4.59
C TYR A 191 14.33 -3.38 -5.86
N LEU A 192 13.20 -2.70 -5.68
CA LEU A 192 12.34 -2.18 -6.73
C LEU A 192 11.80 -0.81 -6.31
N SER A 193 11.43 -0.01 -7.29
CA SER A 193 10.79 1.29 -7.06
C SER A 193 9.57 1.45 -7.96
N ARG A 194 8.50 2.10 -7.48
CA ARG A 194 7.38 2.49 -8.35
C ARG A 194 7.67 3.81 -9.07
N ASP A 195 8.61 4.60 -8.55
CA ASP A 195 9.11 5.80 -9.21
C ASP A 195 10.30 5.43 -10.11
N PRO A 196 10.20 5.60 -11.45
CA PRO A 196 11.32 5.36 -12.34
C PRO A 196 12.51 6.30 -12.06
N LYS A 197 12.30 7.39 -11.30
CA LYS A 197 13.37 8.31 -10.90
C LYS A 197 14.47 7.66 -10.10
N ASN A 198 14.14 6.66 -9.31
CA ASN A 198 15.12 5.86 -8.59
C ASN A 198 16.08 5.09 -9.52
N CYS A 199 15.73 4.91 -10.79
CA CYS A 199 16.51 4.11 -11.72
C CYS A 199 17.34 4.94 -12.72
N TYR A 200 17.18 6.28 -12.76
CA TYR A 200 17.96 7.14 -13.66
C TYR A 200 19.46 7.19 -13.33
N ILE A 201 19.87 6.70 -12.15
CA ILE A 201 21.28 6.62 -11.77
C ILE A 201 22.03 5.58 -12.62
N LEU A 202 21.37 4.52 -13.08
CA LEU A 202 22.03 3.36 -13.70
C LEU A 202 21.86 3.26 -15.22
N PHE A 203 21.26 4.25 -15.88
CA PHE A 203 21.02 4.35 -17.33
C PHE A 203 20.22 3.21 -18.00
N LEU A 204 20.03 2.08 -17.30
CA LEU A 204 19.23 0.94 -17.72
C LEU A 204 18.36 0.48 -16.56
N PHE A 205 17.08 0.28 -16.86
CA PHE A 205 16.15 -0.28 -15.90
C PHE A 205 15.21 -1.31 -16.49
N LEU A 206 14.84 -2.27 -15.66
CA LEU A 206 13.83 -3.28 -15.97
C LEU A 206 12.48 -2.76 -15.51
N GLN A 207 11.53 -2.66 -16.42
CA GLN A 207 10.13 -2.49 -16.07
C GLN A 207 9.56 -3.87 -15.75
N VAL A 208 9.03 -4.03 -14.55
CA VAL A 208 8.55 -5.30 -14.01
C VAL A 208 7.11 -5.16 -13.49
N GLN A 209 6.35 -6.23 -13.53
CA GLN A 209 5.08 -6.38 -12.84
C GLN A 209 5.33 -7.17 -11.55
N VAL A 210 4.91 -6.61 -10.42
CA VAL A 210 5.24 -7.13 -9.09
C VAL A 210 3.97 -7.38 -8.30
N ASN A 211 3.77 -8.62 -7.85
CA ASN A 211 2.76 -8.93 -6.85
C ASN A 211 3.33 -8.77 -5.44
N VAL A 212 3.09 -7.62 -4.84
CA VAL A 212 3.65 -7.25 -3.52
C VAL A 212 3.01 -8.01 -2.36
N GLY A 213 1.83 -8.61 -2.56
CA GLY A 213 1.03 -9.26 -1.51
C GLY A 213 0.92 -8.44 -0.22
N ARG A 214 1.04 -9.08 0.95
CA ARG A 214 1.11 -8.41 2.27
C ARG A 214 2.39 -7.57 2.42
N VAL A 215 2.23 -6.26 2.63
CA VAL A 215 3.35 -5.31 2.70
C VAL A 215 3.62 -4.88 4.14
N LYS A 216 4.90 -4.85 4.54
CA LYS A 216 5.34 -4.25 5.79
C LYS A 216 5.92 -2.88 5.54
N ARG A 217 5.27 -1.84 6.07
CA ARG A 217 5.87 -0.50 6.12
C ARG A 217 7.05 -0.48 7.09
N ILE A 218 8.21 -0.01 6.63
CA ILE A 218 9.43 0.24 7.40
C ILE A 218 9.82 1.70 7.18
N ASN A 219 9.66 2.56 8.19
CA ASN A 219 9.76 4.01 8.02
C ASN A 219 10.75 4.69 8.97
N TYR A 220 11.62 3.93 9.62
CA TYR A 220 12.70 4.45 10.46
C TYR A 220 13.78 3.37 10.63
N GLN A 221 15.02 3.81 10.83
CA GLN A 221 16.18 2.92 10.95
C GLN A 221 16.09 2.10 12.24
N ARG A 222 16.59 0.87 12.20
CA ARG A 222 16.50 -0.11 13.29
C ARG A 222 15.06 -0.48 13.66
N HIS A 223 14.12 -0.41 12.72
CA HIS A 223 12.78 -0.96 12.94
C HIS A 223 12.91 -2.46 13.30
N PRO A 224 12.17 -3.00 14.29
CA PRO A 224 12.34 -4.39 14.76
C PRO A 224 12.24 -5.45 13.64
N LEU A 225 11.38 -5.20 12.66
CA LEU A 225 11.22 -6.04 11.46
C LEU A 225 11.99 -5.56 10.23
N GLN A 226 12.93 -4.61 10.35
CA GLN A 226 13.60 -4.01 9.19
C GLN A 226 14.28 -5.06 8.30
N LYS A 227 14.83 -6.12 8.89
CA LYS A 227 15.55 -7.19 8.20
C LYS A 227 14.83 -8.55 8.22
N THR A 228 13.78 -8.71 9.04
CA THR A 228 13.14 -10.00 9.37
C THR A 228 11.64 -10.02 9.06
N TRP A 229 11.14 -9.04 8.31
CA TRP A 229 9.72 -8.93 7.95
C TRP A 229 9.20 -10.16 7.20
N HIS A 230 10.04 -10.85 6.41
CA HIS A 230 9.65 -12.04 5.67
C HIS A 230 9.33 -13.22 6.60
N ASP A 231 10.05 -13.36 7.72
CA ASP A 231 9.77 -14.36 8.77
C ASP A 231 8.40 -14.14 9.43
N HIS A 232 7.87 -12.93 9.33
CA HIS A 232 6.58 -12.54 9.92
C HIS A 232 5.43 -12.60 8.91
N GLY A 233 5.65 -13.30 7.79
CA GLY A 233 4.64 -13.54 6.76
C GLY A 233 4.31 -12.31 5.90
N TYR A 234 5.23 -11.35 5.81
CA TYR A 234 5.15 -10.26 4.83
C TYR A 234 5.91 -10.65 3.57
N TYR A 235 5.40 -10.28 2.39
CA TYR A 235 6.02 -10.61 1.11
C TYR A 235 6.84 -9.46 0.53
N THR A 236 6.61 -8.24 1.00
CA THR A 236 7.35 -7.04 0.59
C THR A 236 7.52 -6.12 1.80
N ALA A 237 8.73 -5.58 2.00
CA ALA A 237 8.93 -4.41 2.85
C ALA A 237 8.90 -3.15 2.00
N TRP A 238 8.21 -2.12 2.47
CA TRP A 238 8.08 -0.83 1.78
C TRP A 238 8.60 0.29 2.66
N VAL A 239 9.50 1.08 2.10
CA VAL A 239 9.98 2.34 2.65
C VAL A 239 9.22 3.48 1.98
N PRO A 240 8.42 4.25 2.75
CA PRO A 240 7.68 5.37 2.18
C PRO A 240 8.61 6.54 1.82
N PRO A 241 8.21 7.40 0.87
CA PRO A 241 9.01 8.56 0.52
C PRO A 241 9.12 9.53 1.71
N ASN A 242 10.24 10.26 1.78
CA ASN A 242 10.53 11.30 2.75
C ASN A 242 10.42 10.86 4.21
N CYS A 243 10.76 9.60 4.53
CA CYS A 243 10.80 9.12 5.91
C CYS A 243 12.21 9.08 6.53
N GLY A 244 13.24 9.52 5.80
CA GLY A 244 14.63 9.55 6.27
C GLY A 244 15.37 8.21 6.22
N MET A 245 14.76 7.17 5.66
CA MET A 245 15.41 5.86 5.46
C MET A 245 16.37 5.84 4.28
N VAL A 246 16.00 6.48 3.16
CA VAL A 246 16.75 6.52 1.90
C VAL A 246 17.24 7.96 1.68
N PRO A 247 18.54 8.19 1.38
CA PRO A 247 19.09 9.54 1.20
C PRO A 247 18.39 10.37 0.11
N SER A 248 17.93 9.73 -0.97
CA SER A 248 17.19 10.40 -2.05
C SER A 248 15.81 10.91 -1.64
N GLY A 249 15.30 10.48 -0.47
CA GLY A 249 13.92 10.74 -0.05
C GLY A 249 12.87 9.98 -0.85
N LEU A 250 13.27 9.15 -1.82
CA LEU A 250 12.35 8.35 -2.62
C LEU A 250 11.94 7.07 -1.88
N GLU A 251 10.87 6.45 -2.36
CA GLU A 251 10.40 5.16 -1.82
C GLU A 251 11.22 3.98 -2.33
N GLU A 252 11.16 2.87 -1.61
CA GLU A 252 11.83 1.63 -2.00
C GLU A 252 11.02 0.41 -1.53
N ASP A 253 10.79 -0.54 -2.44
CA ASP A 253 10.15 -1.82 -2.17
C ASP A 253 11.22 -2.92 -2.20
N CYS A 254 11.25 -3.79 -1.18
CA CYS A 254 12.08 -5.00 -1.16
C CYS A 254 11.17 -6.23 -1.14
N VAL A 255 11.19 -6.99 -2.23
CA VAL A 255 10.35 -8.18 -2.43
C VAL A 255 11.12 -9.43 -2.05
N TRP A 256 10.52 -10.28 -1.22
CA TRP A 256 11.20 -11.48 -0.72
C TRP A 256 11.36 -12.51 -1.83
N ASP A 257 10.25 -13.01 -2.38
CA ASP A 257 10.26 -14.09 -3.35
C ASP A 257 10.34 -13.55 -4.79
N PRO A 258 11.44 -13.78 -5.53
CA PRO A 258 11.59 -13.28 -6.90
C PRO A 258 10.51 -13.79 -7.86
N ARG A 259 9.85 -14.92 -7.57
CA ARG A 259 8.75 -15.46 -8.39
C ARG A 259 7.52 -14.54 -8.45
N ARG A 260 7.47 -13.53 -7.58
CA ARG A 260 6.44 -12.48 -7.58
C ARG A 260 6.70 -11.37 -8.60
N ILE A 261 7.83 -11.43 -9.30
CA ILE A 261 8.30 -10.39 -10.21
C ILE A 261 8.32 -10.96 -11.63
N LYS A 262 7.54 -10.35 -12.51
CA LYS A 262 7.51 -10.66 -13.94
C LYS A 262 8.15 -9.52 -14.72
N VAL A 263 9.22 -9.81 -15.46
CA VAL A 263 9.82 -8.82 -16.36
C VAL A 263 8.84 -8.50 -17.48
N LEU A 264 8.57 -7.20 -17.69
CA LEU A 264 7.73 -6.71 -18.78
C LEU A 264 8.58 -6.22 -19.95
N LYS A 265 9.50 -5.28 -19.67
CA LYS A 265 10.29 -4.59 -20.70
C LYS A 265 11.66 -4.18 -20.17
N PHE A 266 12.63 -4.05 -21.08
CA PHE A 266 13.94 -3.45 -20.85
C PHE A 266 13.91 -2.03 -21.42
N LYS A 267 14.34 -1.03 -20.64
CA LYS A 267 14.40 0.36 -21.09
C LYS A 267 15.77 0.95 -20.75
N ALA A 268 16.53 1.31 -21.78
CA ALA A 268 17.69 2.19 -21.66
C ALA A 268 17.19 3.65 -21.63
N THR A 269 17.85 4.51 -20.86
CA THR A 269 17.38 5.90 -20.62
C THR A 269 18.05 6.95 -21.49
N ALA A 270 19.01 6.60 -22.34
CA ALA A 270 19.70 7.59 -23.17
C ALA A 270 19.74 7.16 -24.63
N SER A 271 19.49 8.11 -25.54
CA SER A 271 20.07 8.05 -26.87
C SER A 271 21.59 8.27 -26.75
N PRO A 272 22.41 7.80 -27.72
CA PRO A 272 23.87 7.99 -27.68
C PRO A 272 24.33 9.44 -27.49
N GLU A 273 23.50 10.41 -27.86
CA GLU A 273 23.75 11.85 -27.75
C GLU A 273 23.68 12.35 -26.30
N GLU A 274 22.76 11.81 -25.48
CA GLU A 274 22.61 12.17 -24.07
C GLU A 274 23.72 11.55 -23.19
N GLU A 275 24.24 10.37 -23.58
CA GLU A 275 25.41 9.75 -22.93
C GLU A 275 26.66 10.64 -23.08
N HIS A 276 26.86 11.23 -24.26
CA HIS A 276 28.00 12.09 -24.53
C HIS A 276 27.95 13.37 -23.67
N LEU A 277 26.76 13.97 -23.54
CA LEU A 277 26.57 15.18 -22.75
C LEU A 277 26.81 14.94 -21.25
N PHE A 278 26.38 13.79 -20.73
CA PHE A 278 26.55 13.45 -19.31
C PHE A 278 28.01 13.11 -18.99
N LEU A 279 28.71 12.37 -19.86
CA LEU A 279 30.13 12.11 -19.71
C LEU A 279 30.94 13.42 -19.78
N LEU A 280 30.60 14.33 -20.69
CA LEU A 280 31.18 15.67 -20.74
C LEU A 280 30.96 16.43 -19.43
N LEU A 281 29.75 16.38 -18.85
CA LEU A 281 29.45 17.05 -17.59
C LEU A 281 30.23 16.46 -16.41
N LEU A 282 30.37 15.14 -16.36
CA LEU A 282 31.14 14.43 -15.32
C LEU A 282 32.65 14.72 -15.46
N LEU A 283 33.15 14.77 -16.68
CA LEU A 283 34.53 15.16 -16.98
C LEU A 283 34.79 16.62 -16.61
N LEU A 284 33.84 17.52 -16.89
CA LEU A 284 33.92 18.93 -16.52
C LEU A 284 33.97 19.10 -15.00
N LEU A 285 33.12 18.36 -14.26
CA LEU A 285 33.12 18.37 -12.80
C LEU A 285 34.46 17.83 -12.24
N LEU A 286 34.97 16.72 -12.79
CA LEU A 286 36.27 16.18 -12.40
C LEU A 286 37.43 17.14 -12.69
N LEU A 287 37.40 17.83 -13.83
CA LEU A 287 38.38 18.86 -14.16
C LEU A 287 38.29 20.05 -13.20
N LEU A 288 37.08 20.53 -12.87
CA LEU A 288 36.88 21.58 -11.88
C LEU A 288 37.47 21.19 -10.50
N PHE A 289 37.27 19.95 -10.06
CA PHE A 289 37.89 19.45 -8.82
C PHE A 289 39.41 19.29 -8.87
N LEU A 290 39.99 19.08 -10.06
CA LEU A 290 41.45 19.01 -10.25
C LEU A 290 42.10 20.40 -10.32
N PHE A 291 41.37 21.42 -10.77
CA PHE A 291 41.85 22.80 -10.84
C PHE A 291 41.68 23.59 -9.53
N ASP A 292 40.80 23.16 -8.62
CA ASP A 292 40.70 23.71 -7.25
C ASP A 292 41.77 23.15 -6.28
N LEU A 293 42.75 22.37 -6.78
CA LEU A 293 43.80 21.70 -6.01
C LEU A 293 45.23 22.12 -6.41
N ILE A 294 45.37 23.26 -7.10
CA ILE A 294 46.66 23.95 -7.40
C ILE A 294 46.61 25.33 -6.76
#